data_AF-A0A4P8WNN5-F1
#
_entry.id   AF-A0A4P8WNN5-F1
#
_cell.length_a   1.000
_cell.length_b   1.000
_cell.length_c   1.000
_cell.angle_alpha   90.00
_cell.angle_beta   90.00
_cell.angle_gamma   90.00
#
_symmetry.space_group_name_H-M   'P 1'
#
loop_
_entity.id
_entity.type
_entity.pdbx_description
1 polymer ?
#
loop_
_entity_poly.entity_id
_entity_poly.type
_entity_poly.pdbx_seq_one_letter_code
_entity_poly.pdbx_strand_id
1 'polypeptide(L)'
;MEIPCFEPRIDADDAVQRTDRLTVTSYLLSTLRSLLGRADESEPTVTVLYYPDYLAYTTVTLQRVGLGEKEDKFVAAVDAATGRVGEVDVTLPDIETREILESQVVPIEYDEDDAEAEWDEWLFSYIDRTYRPVKRPETSLDRLELVYTPYYAVDYGPDADEGPYAVSALTKQVELLADIPPLNDEYSAVVSSE
;
A
#
# COMPACT_ATOMS: atom_id res chain seq x y z
N MET A 1 -1.18 -20.43 3.99
CA MET A 1 -0.03 -19.95 4.78
C MET A 1 -0.51 -18.94 5.82
N GLU A 2 0.19 -18.80 6.95
CA GLU A 2 -0.15 -17.81 7.99
C GLU A 2 0.74 -16.57 7.83
N ILE A 3 0.14 -15.38 7.79
CA ILE A 3 0.86 -14.11 7.67
C ILE A 3 0.38 -13.06 8.69
N PRO A 4 1.24 -12.15 9.14
CA PRO A 4 0.82 -10.97 9.91
C PRO A 4 0.24 -9.90 8.97
N CYS A 5 -1.03 -9.54 9.10
CA CYS A 5 -1.64 -8.52 8.26
C CYS A 5 -2.41 -7.50 9.09
N PHE A 6 -2.56 -6.31 8.53
CA PHE A 6 -3.42 -5.28 9.13
C PHE A 6 -4.88 -5.70 9.10
N GLU A 7 -5.62 -5.39 10.17
CA GLU A 7 -7.07 -5.43 10.13
C GLU A 7 -7.59 -4.42 9.07
N PRO A 8 -8.34 -4.87 8.05
CA PRO A 8 -8.81 -4.02 6.98
C PRO A 8 -9.84 -3.01 7.51
N ARG A 9 -9.71 -1.75 7.13
CA ARG A 9 -10.61 -0.67 7.58
C ARG A 9 -11.87 -0.51 6.76
N ILE A 10 -11.95 -1.28 5.67
CA ILE A 10 -13.08 -1.36 4.74
C ILE A 10 -13.22 -2.81 4.34
N ASP A 11 -14.44 -3.22 4.03
CA ASP A 11 -14.73 -4.50 3.42
C ASP A 11 -14.77 -4.40 1.88
N ALA A 12 -15.06 -5.53 1.23
CA ALA A 12 -15.15 -5.61 -0.23
C ALA A 12 -16.27 -4.72 -0.80
N ASP A 13 -17.41 -4.63 -0.11
CA ASP A 13 -18.56 -3.83 -0.55
C ASP A 13 -18.21 -2.32 -0.53
N ASP A 14 -17.50 -1.88 0.50
CA ASP A 14 -16.97 -0.52 0.61
C ASP A 14 -15.91 -0.23 -0.48
N ALA A 15 -15.09 -1.22 -0.84
CA ALA A 15 -14.10 -1.08 -1.91
C ALA A 15 -14.79 -0.88 -3.27
N VAL A 16 -15.81 -1.68 -3.59
CA VAL A 16 -16.62 -1.53 -4.81
C VAL A 16 -17.32 -0.18 -4.85
N GLN A 17 -17.93 0.27 -3.75
CA GLN A 17 -18.57 1.59 -3.71
C GLN A 17 -17.59 2.75 -3.96
N ARG A 18 -16.31 2.58 -3.61
CA ARG A 18 -15.28 3.59 -3.84
C ARG A 18 -14.83 3.64 -5.30
N THR A 19 -14.63 2.48 -5.91
CA THR A 19 -14.33 2.39 -7.34
C THR A 19 -15.53 2.90 -8.15
N ASP A 20 -16.76 2.54 -7.76
CA ASP A 20 -18.01 3.02 -8.36
C ASP A 20 -18.11 4.54 -8.39
N ARG A 21 -17.63 5.27 -7.36
CA ARG A 21 -17.68 6.75 -7.38
C ARG A 21 -16.74 7.36 -8.40
N LEU A 22 -15.60 6.72 -8.63
CA LEU A 22 -14.62 7.15 -9.63
C LEU A 22 -15.11 6.77 -11.03
N THR A 23 -15.58 5.53 -11.18
CA THR A 23 -16.13 5.04 -12.42
C THR A 23 -17.44 5.73 -12.76
N VAL A 24 -18.34 6.10 -11.85
CA VAL A 24 -19.60 6.82 -12.18
C VAL A 24 -19.33 8.16 -12.89
N THR A 25 -18.21 8.82 -12.60
CA THR A 25 -17.82 10.06 -13.30
C THR A 25 -17.35 9.77 -14.74
N SER A 26 -16.59 8.69 -14.95
CA SER A 26 -16.23 8.21 -16.29
C SER A 26 -17.41 7.52 -16.99
N TYR A 27 -18.35 6.94 -16.23
CA TYR A 27 -19.56 6.24 -16.65
C TYR A 27 -20.65 7.21 -17.05
N LEU A 28 -20.74 8.42 -16.48
CA LEU A 28 -21.60 9.49 -17.01
C LEU A 28 -21.12 9.95 -18.39
N LEU A 29 -19.79 10.02 -18.59
CA LEU A 29 -19.17 10.32 -19.89
C LEU A 29 -19.31 9.15 -20.87
N SER A 30 -19.22 7.91 -20.40
CA SER A 30 -19.37 6.70 -21.22
C SER A 30 -20.84 6.34 -21.45
N THR A 31 -21.78 6.71 -20.59
CA THR A 31 -23.24 6.52 -20.76
C THR A 31 -23.78 7.45 -21.85
N LEU A 32 -23.20 8.65 -21.99
CA LEU A 32 -23.38 9.48 -23.18
C LEU A 32 -22.87 8.79 -24.46
N ARG A 33 -21.85 7.93 -24.36
CA ARG A 33 -21.39 7.06 -25.46
C ARG A 33 -22.19 5.76 -25.59
N SER A 34 -22.75 5.18 -24.53
CA SER A 34 -23.48 3.91 -24.55
C SER A 34 -24.96 4.07 -24.94
N LEU A 35 -25.48 5.31 -24.91
CA LEU A 35 -26.64 5.71 -25.73
C LEU A 35 -26.42 5.48 -27.24
N LEU A 36 -25.16 5.28 -27.68
CA LEU A 36 -24.81 4.79 -29.03
C LEU A 36 -24.62 3.26 -29.12
N GLY A 37 -24.94 2.50 -28.07
CA GLY A 37 -25.27 1.07 -28.15
C GLY A 37 -24.27 0.08 -27.55
N ARG A 38 -24.41 -0.19 -26.23
CA ARG A 38 -24.25 -1.48 -25.51
C ARG A 38 -23.91 -1.20 -24.04
N ALA A 39 -24.62 -1.81 -23.11
CA ALA A 39 -24.20 -1.93 -21.71
C ALA A 39 -24.71 -3.27 -21.19
N ASP A 40 -23.79 -4.19 -20.90
CA ASP A 40 -24.02 -5.31 -19.99
C ASP A 40 -23.49 -4.86 -18.62
N GLU A 41 -24.37 -4.72 -17.64
CA GLU A 41 -24.01 -4.44 -16.24
C GLU A 41 -23.60 -5.76 -15.59
N SER A 42 -22.32 -6.13 -15.71
CA SER A 42 -21.76 -7.27 -14.97
C SER A 42 -21.42 -6.83 -13.54
N GLU A 43 -21.77 -7.63 -12.54
CA GLU A 43 -21.29 -7.39 -11.16
C GLU A 43 -19.75 -7.48 -11.11
N PRO A 44 -19.06 -6.55 -10.43
CA PRO A 44 -17.60 -6.57 -10.37
C PRO A 44 -17.10 -7.77 -9.58
N THR A 45 -16.02 -8.37 -10.05
CA THR A 45 -15.28 -9.40 -9.31
C THR A 45 -14.30 -8.72 -8.36
N VAL A 46 -14.25 -9.19 -7.11
CA VAL A 46 -13.35 -8.65 -6.09
C VAL A 46 -12.38 -9.73 -5.64
N THR A 47 -11.09 -9.48 -5.82
CA THR A 47 -10.00 -10.35 -5.35
C THR A 47 -9.22 -9.65 -4.26
N VAL A 48 -8.97 -10.32 -3.15
CA VAL A 48 -8.11 -9.79 -2.08
C VAL A 48 -6.68 -10.23 -2.32
N LEU A 49 -5.76 -9.28 -2.27
CA LEU A 49 -4.32 -9.48 -2.37
C LEU A 49 -3.62 -8.87 -1.14
N TYR A 50 -2.48 -9.43 -0.77
CA TYR A 50 -1.73 -9.06 0.43
C TYR A 50 -0.35 -8.55 0.03
N TYR A 51 -0.14 -7.25 0.24
CA TYR A 51 1.06 -6.54 -0.18
C TYR A 51 2.07 -6.45 0.97
N PRO A 52 3.32 -6.90 0.83
CA PRO A 52 4.29 -6.94 1.92
C PRO A 52 4.98 -5.59 2.16
N ASP A 53 5.00 -5.16 3.43
CA ASP A 53 5.67 -3.95 3.89
C ASP A 53 6.49 -4.25 5.15
N TYR A 54 7.71 -3.73 5.25
CA TYR A 54 8.42 -3.67 6.53
C TYR A 54 8.13 -2.37 7.26
N LEU A 55 7.70 -2.47 8.52
CA LEU A 55 7.56 -1.33 9.43
C LEU A 55 8.86 -1.10 10.19
N ALA A 56 9.54 -0.01 9.87
CA ALA A 56 10.77 0.44 10.52
C ALA A 56 10.45 1.45 11.63
N TYR A 57 10.43 0.97 12.87
CA TYR A 57 10.24 1.80 14.06
C TYR A 57 11.52 2.58 14.33
N THR A 58 11.45 3.89 14.16
CA THR A 58 12.63 4.76 14.10
C THR A 58 12.63 5.74 15.26
N THR A 59 13.77 5.84 15.95
CA THR A 59 14.04 6.93 16.89
C THR A 59 15.12 7.84 16.33
N VAL A 60 14.88 9.16 16.41
CA VAL A 60 15.83 10.20 16.01
C VAL A 60 16.06 11.16 17.15
N THR A 61 17.33 11.37 17.48
CA THR A 61 17.76 12.30 18.52
C THR A 61 18.41 13.54 17.89
N LEU A 62 17.73 14.67 18.02
CA LEU A 62 18.07 15.95 17.42
C LEU A 62 18.68 16.90 18.46
N GLN A 63 19.88 17.41 18.22
CA GLN A 63 20.43 18.53 19.01
C GLN A 63 19.89 19.87 18.50
N ARG A 64 19.15 20.59 19.34
CA ARG A 64 18.64 21.94 19.04
C ARG A 64 19.47 23.01 19.74
N VAL A 65 19.88 24.03 19.00
CA VAL A 65 20.65 25.16 19.55
C VAL A 65 19.82 25.88 20.62
N GLY A 66 20.30 25.89 21.86
CA GLY A 66 19.68 26.61 22.98
C GLY A 66 18.45 25.93 23.60
N LEU A 67 17.95 24.83 23.03
CA LEU A 67 16.76 24.10 23.52
C LEU A 67 17.07 22.67 24.00
N GLY A 68 18.33 22.24 23.92
CA GLY A 68 18.75 20.92 24.35
C GLY A 68 18.46 19.84 23.30
N GLU A 69 18.34 18.61 23.77
CA GLU A 69 18.08 17.43 22.96
C GLU A 69 16.58 17.20 22.79
N LYS A 70 16.15 16.83 21.58
CA LYS A 70 14.80 16.37 21.30
C LYS A 70 14.89 14.96 20.71
N GLU A 71 14.25 14.01 21.39
CA GLU A 71 13.94 12.70 20.82
C GLU A 71 12.62 12.78 20.04
N ASP A 72 12.58 12.19 18.86
CA ASP A 72 11.38 12.01 18.03
C ASP A 72 11.28 10.55 17.61
N LYS A 73 10.06 10.00 17.62
CA LYS A 73 9.79 8.62 17.21
C LYS A 73 8.72 8.59 16.14
N PHE A 74 8.97 7.84 15.09
CA PHE A 74 8.03 7.63 14.00
C PHE A 74 8.22 6.25 13.39
N VAL A 75 7.32 5.89 12.49
CA VAL A 75 7.39 4.63 11.73
C VAL A 75 7.61 4.99 10.27
N ALA A 76 8.55 4.32 9.62
CA ALA A 76 8.65 4.30 8.17
C ALA A 76 8.16 2.95 7.65
N ALA A 77 7.59 2.93 6.46
CA ALA A 77 7.28 1.72 5.73
C ALA A 77 8.30 1.58 4.60
N VAL A 78 8.85 0.37 4.46
CA VAL A 78 9.65 -0.06 3.32
C VAL A 78 8.85 -1.08 2.54
N ASP A 79 8.49 -0.74 1.32
CA ASP A 79 7.80 -1.64 0.39
C ASP A 79 8.72 -2.83 0.08
N ALA A 80 8.35 -4.03 0.53
CA ALA A 80 9.19 -5.22 0.39
C ALA A 80 9.16 -5.80 -1.04
N ALA A 81 8.27 -5.31 -1.91
CA ALA A 81 8.22 -5.67 -3.32
C ALA A 81 9.02 -4.70 -4.21
N THR A 82 9.21 -3.44 -3.79
CA THR A 82 9.87 -2.42 -4.64
C THR A 82 11.03 -1.64 -4.01
N GLY A 83 11.28 -1.80 -2.71
CA GLY A 83 12.30 -1.07 -1.96
C GLY A 83 11.95 0.39 -1.66
N ARG A 84 10.76 0.87 -2.05
CA ARG A 84 10.35 2.26 -1.79
C ARG A 84 10.14 2.50 -0.30
N VAL A 85 10.69 3.61 0.19
CA VAL A 85 10.57 4.00 1.61
C VAL A 85 9.77 5.28 1.79
N GLY A 86 8.92 5.32 2.82
CA GLY A 86 8.16 6.50 3.21
C GLY A 86 7.84 6.52 4.70
N GLU A 87 7.60 7.71 5.25
CA GLU A 87 7.06 7.84 6.62
C GLU A 87 5.59 7.40 6.62
N VAL A 88 5.20 6.64 7.64
CA VAL A 88 3.81 6.27 7.88
C VAL A 88 3.12 7.42 8.62
N ASP A 89 2.27 8.16 7.91
CA ASP A 89 1.52 9.31 8.43
C ASP A 89 0.08 8.97 8.86
N VAL A 90 -0.28 7.68 8.83
CA VAL A 90 -1.57 7.17 9.28
C VAL A 90 -1.44 6.43 10.60
N THR A 91 -2.50 6.45 11.41
CA THR A 91 -2.60 5.51 12.54
C THR A 91 -2.63 4.09 11.98
N LEU A 92 -1.77 3.20 12.46
CA LEU A 92 -1.79 1.80 12.08
C LEU A 92 -2.90 1.06 12.86
N PRO A 93 -3.72 0.23 12.19
CA PRO A 93 -4.65 -0.67 12.88
C PRO A 93 -3.89 -1.82 13.55
N ASP A 94 -4.61 -2.66 14.28
CA ASP A 94 -4.03 -3.85 14.89
C ASP A 94 -3.52 -4.81 13.81
N ILE A 95 -2.41 -5.49 14.12
CA ILE A 95 -1.83 -6.55 13.29
C ILE A 95 -2.34 -7.88 13.83
N GLU A 96 -2.90 -8.69 12.94
CA GLU A 96 -3.39 -10.03 13.27
C GLU A 96 -2.81 -11.08 12.33
N THR A 97 -2.74 -12.31 12.79
CA THR A 97 -2.32 -13.44 11.96
C THR A 97 -3.53 -13.99 11.21
N ARG A 98 -3.43 -14.09 9.88
CA ARG A 98 -4.48 -14.69 9.03
C ARG A 98 -3.93 -15.84 8.20
N GLU A 99 -4.77 -16.87 8.04
CA GLU A 99 -4.53 -17.96 7.08
C GLU A 99 -5.06 -17.55 5.70
N ILE A 100 -4.17 -17.56 4.71
CA ILE A 100 -4.46 -17.13 3.33
C ILE A 100 -3.85 -18.08 2.29
N LEU A 101 -4.27 -17.96 1.04
CA LEU A 101 -3.64 -18.68 -0.06
C LEU A 101 -2.32 -17.99 -0.44
N GLU A 102 -1.30 -18.79 -0.76
CA GLU A 102 0.01 -18.27 -1.18
C GLU A 102 -0.08 -17.44 -2.45
N SER A 103 -0.98 -17.82 -3.37
CA SER A 103 -1.29 -17.07 -4.59
C SER A 103 -1.99 -15.73 -4.34
N GLN A 104 -2.30 -15.35 -3.10
CA GLN A 104 -2.86 -14.03 -2.80
C GLN A 104 -1.80 -13.09 -2.23
N VAL A 105 -0.55 -13.55 -2.12
CA VAL A 105 0.54 -12.81 -1.50
C VAL A 105 1.44 -12.27 -2.59
N VAL A 106 1.60 -10.94 -2.62
CA VAL A 106 2.60 -10.32 -3.48
C VAL A 106 3.99 -10.78 -3.00
N PRO A 107 4.87 -11.28 -3.89
CA PRO A 107 6.19 -11.74 -3.52
C PRO A 107 7.05 -10.67 -2.86
N ILE A 108 7.93 -11.11 -1.96
CA ILE A 108 8.97 -10.27 -1.36
C ILE A 108 10.19 -10.31 -2.29
N GLU A 109 10.60 -9.14 -2.77
CA GLU A 109 11.79 -8.94 -3.62
C GLU A 109 12.96 -8.33 -2.84
N TYR A 110 12.65 -7.60 -1.76
CA TYR A 110 13.60 -6.98 -0.85
C TYR A 110 13.46 -7.66 0.51
N ASP A 111 14.51 -8.36 0.95
CA ASP A 111 14.48 -9.04 2.24
C ASP A 111 14.69 -8.06 3.42
N GLU A 112 14.82 -8.59 4.64
CA GLU A 112 14.98 -7.77 5.84
C GLU A 112 16.28 -6.94 5.81
N ASP A 113 17.37 -7.50 5.29
CA ASP A 113 18.67 -6.81 5.20
C ASP A 113 18.60 -5.71 4.12
N ASP A 114 17.96 -5.99 2.99
CA ASP A 114 17.71 -5.00 1.93
C ASP A 114 16.81 -3.85 2.45
N ALA A 115 15.77 -4.17 3.20
CA ALA A 115 14.85 -3.18 3.76
C ALA A 115 15.52 -2.26 4.78
N GLU A 116 16.40 -2.79 5.63
CA GLU A 116 17.22 -1.97 6.54
C GLU A 116 18.14 -1.01 5.75
N ALA A 117 18.74 -1.49 4.66
CA ALA A 117 19.61 -0.66 3.82
C ALA A 117 18.84 0.48 3.13
N GLU A 118 17.69 0.19 2.53
CA GLU A 118 16.82 1.20 1.89
C GLU A 118 16.30 2.22 2.92
N TRP A 119 15.94 1.76 4.12
CA TRP A 119 15.56 2.63 5.23
C TRP A 119 16.69 3.59 5.62
N ASP A 120 17.92 3.10 5.80
CA ASP A 120 19.06 3.93 6.21
C ASP A 120 19.37 5.00 5.15
N GLU A 121 19.37 4.63 3.87
CA GLU A 121 19.60 5.58 2.75
C GLU A 121 18.51 6.67 2.71
N TRP A 122 17.25 6.27 2.82
CA TRP A 122 16.13 7.21 2.84
C TRP A 122 16.16 8.14 4.06
N LEU A 123 16.48 7.60 5.23
CA LEU A 123 16.38 8.28 6.52
C LEU A 123 17.24 9.55 6.56
N PHE A 124 18.47 9.50 6.05
CA PHE A 124 19.35 10.68 6.05
C PHE A 124 18.75 11.84 5.27
N SER A 125 18.24 11.56 4.07
CA SER A 125 17.61 12.56 3.21
C SER A 125 16.31 13.11 3.83
N TYR A 126 15.51 12.22 4.43
CA TYR A 126 14.30 12.58 5.13
C TYR A 126 14.58 13.51 6.32
N ILE A 127 15.52 13.15 7.19
CA ILE A 127 15.88 13.93 8.38
C ILE A 127 16.39 15.32 8.01
N ASP A 128 17.28 15.41 7.02
CA ASP A 128 17.84 16.70 6.59
C ASP A 128 16.73 17.64 6.09
N ARG A 129 15.80 17.10 5.28
CA ARG A 129 14.68 17.88 4.73
C ARG A 129 13.68 18.31 5.82
N THR A 130 13.30 17.38 6.69
CA THR A 130 12.21 17.55 7.66
C THR A 130 12.65 18.35 8.89
N TYR A 131 13.79 17.98 9.48
CA TYR A 131 14.24 18.56 10.75
C TYR A 131 15.31 19.64 10.60
N ARG A 132 16.04 19.64 9.47
CA ARG A 132 17.14 20.58 9.19
C ARG A 132 18.11 20.71 10.37
N PRO A 133 18.68 19.58 10.84
CA PRO A 133 19.43 19.57 12.09
C PRO A 133 20.74 20.35 11.95
N VAL A 134 21.16 21.02 13.03
CA VAL A 134 22.39 21.82 13.04
C VAL A 134 23.65 20.95 13.13
N LYS A 135 23.51 19.71 13.60
CA LYS A 135 24.55 18.70 13.69
C LYS A 135 24.00 17.37 13.20
N ARG A 136 24.88 16.42 12.89
CA ARG A 136 24.48 15.04 12.58
C ARG A 136 23.65 14.50 13.76
N PRO A 137 22.39 14.08 13.53
CA PRO A 137 21.58 13.47 14.56
C PRO A 137 22.02 12.03 14.82
N GLU A 138 21.65 11.54 16.00
CA GLU A 138 21.75 10.12 16.31
C GLU A 138 20.43 9.46 15.88
N THR A 139 20.53 8.29 15.26
CA THR A 139 19.39 7.55 14.71
C THR A 139 19.47 6.10 15.16
N SER A 140 18.32 5.47 15.39
CA SER A 140 18.22 4.03 15.63
C SER A 140 17.01 3.44 14.91
N LEU A 141 17.22 2.24 14.36
CA LEU A 141 16.16 1.32 14.00
C LEU A 141 15.86 0.49 15.25
N ASP A 142 14.75 0.78 15.91
CA ASP A 142 14.39 0.14 17.17
C ASP A 142 13.81 -1.26 16.93
N ARG A 143 13.09 -1.42 15.81
CA ARG A 143 12.46 -2.67 15.38
C ARG A 143 12.14 -2.60 13.89
N LEU A 144 12.31 -3.72 13.20
CA LEU A 144 11.81 -3.96 11.85
C LEU A 144 10.79 -5.10 11.92
N GLU A 145 9.61 -4.93 11.32
CA GLU A 145 8.51 -5.91 11.40
C GLU A 145 7.86 -6.03 10.02
N LEU A 146 7.88 -7.24 9.45
CA LEU A 146 7.13 -7.54 8.21
C LEU A 146 5.63 -7.61 8.52
N VAL A 147 4.84 -6.89 7.75
CA VAL A 147 3.38 -6.89 7.80
C VAL A 147 2.83 -6.89 6.37
N TYR A 148 1.63 -7.41 6.19
CA TYR A 148 0.96 -7.39 4.90
C TYR A 148 -0.25 -6.46 4.92
N THR A 149 -0.28 -5.54 3.98
CA THR A 149 -1.39 -4.62 3.74
C THR A 149 -2.40 -5.28 2.79
N PRO A 150 -3.67 -5.44 3.19
CA PRO A 150 -4.69 -5.95 2.29
C PRO A 150 -5.07 -4.92 1.23
N TYR A 151 -5.20 -5.39 -0.02
CA TYR A 151 -5.71 -4.64 -1.17
C TYR A 151 -6.89 -5.40 -1.78
N TYR A 152 -7.92 -4.66 -2.18
CA TYR A 152 -9.02 -5.19 -2.97
C TYR A 152 -8.79 -4.84 -4.44
N ALA A 153 -8.54 -5.84 -5.28
CA ALA A 153 -8.55 -5.71 -6.72
C ALA A 153 -10.01 -5.86 -7.21
N VAL A 154 -10.56 -4.78 -7.77
CA VAL A 154 -11.93 -4.70 -8.26
C VAL A 154 -11.91 -4.70 -9.79
N ASP A 155 -12.46 -5.73 -10.39
CA ASP A 155 -12.48 -5.95 -11.84
C ASP A 155 -13.91 -5.93 -12.38
N TYR A 156 -14.19 -5.00 -13.30
CA TYR A 156 -15.48 -4.85 -13.97
C TYR A 156 -15.58 -5.68 -15.27
N GLY A 157 -14.58 -6.50 -15.56
CA GLY A 157 -14.52 -7.38 -16.72
C GLY A 157 -13.82 -6.75 -17.92
N PRO A 158 -13.70 -7.51 -19.02
CA PRO A 158 -12.89 -7.14 -20.19
C PRO A 158 -13.43 -5.94 -20.98
N ASP A 159 -14.69 -5.57 -20.77
CA ASP A 159 -15.34 -4.43 -21.42
C ASP A 159 -15.13 -3.10 -20.65
N ALA A 160 -14.43 -3.13 -19.50
CA ALA A 160 -14.10 -1.93 -18.74
C ALA A 160 -13.00 -1.10 -19.43
N ASP A 161 -13.22 0.20 -19.57
CA ASP A 161 -12.33 1.12 -20.29
C ASP A 161 -10.92 1.25 -19.68
N GLU A 162 -10.80 1.10 -18.36
CA GLU A 162 -9.57 1.43 -17.60
C GLU A 162 -8.90 0.20 -16.96
N GLY A 163 -9.48 -1.00 -17.08
CA GLY A 163 -9.01 -2.22 -16.42
C GLY A 163 -9.34 -2.27 -14.91
N PRO A 164 -8.78 -3.24 -14.16
CA PRO A 164 -9.05 -3.39 -12.74
C PRO A 164 -8.48 -2.25 -11.90
N TYR A 165 -9.12 -1.97 -10.76
CA TYR A 165 -8.66 -1.00 -9.77
C TYR A 165 -8.15 -1.69 -8.52
N ALA A 166 -7.14 -1.10 -7.87
CA ALA A 166 -6.66 -1.48 -6.55
C ALA A 166 -7.21 -0.53 -5.49
N VAL A 167 -7.77 -1.06 -4.42
CA VAL A 167 -8.20 -0.29 -3.25
C VAL A 167 -7.44 -0.72 -2.02
N SER A 168 -6.64 0.18 -1.44
CA SER A 168 -5.93 -0.10 -0.19
C SER A 168 -6.93 -0.23 0.97
N ALA A 169 -6.92 -1.36 1.67
CA ALA A 169 -7.77 -1.54 2.84
C ALA A 169 -7.31 -0.71 4.05
N LEU A 170 -6.09 -0.16 4.02
CA LEU A 170 -5.51 0.69 5.07
C LEU A 170 -5.82 2.18 4.84
N THR A 171 -5.52 2.69 3.65
CA THR A 171 -5.64 4.13 3.33
C THR A 171 -6.94 4.49 2.61
N LYS A 172 -7.65 3.48 2.09
CA LYS A 172 -8.88 3.63 1.29
C LYS A 172 -8.67 4.37 -0.03
N GLN A 173 -7.41 4.53 -0.44
CA GLN A 173 -6.99 5.07 -1.71
C GLN A 173 -7.33 4.09 -2.83
N VAL A 174 -7.74 4.63 -3.97
CA VAL A 174 -8.08 3.86 -5.17
C VAL A 174 -7.12 4.28 -6.28
N GLU A 175 -6.53 3.29 -6.93
CA GLU A 175 -5.58 3.45 -8.04
C GLU A 175 -5.90 2.44 -9.14
N LEU A 176 -5.42 2.69 -10.35
CA LEU A 176 -5.45 1.65 -11.39
C LEU A 176 -4.50 0.54 -10.97
N LEU A 177 -4.93 -0.70 -11.10
CA LEU A 177 -4.10 -1.84 -10.72
C LEU A 177 -2.78 -1.83 -11.52
N ALA A 178 -2.83 -1.46 -12.79
CA ALA A 178 -1.67 -1.31 -13.67
C ALA A 178 -0.61 -0.29 -13.19
N ASP A 179 -0.99 0.67 -12.33
CA ASP A 179 -0.06 1.64 -11.76
C ASP A 179 0.74 1.08 -10.56
N ILE A 180 0.37 -0.13 -10.09
CA ILE A 180 1.03 -0.85 -9.00
C ILE A 180 1.52 -2.22 -9.54
N PRO A 181 2.67 -2.26 -10.24
CA PRO A 181 3.10 -3.45 -10.98
C PRO A 181 3.16 -4.76 -10.17
N PRO A 182 3.72 -4.80 -8.94
CA PRO A 182 3.74 -6.05 -8.17
C PRO A 182 2.34 -6.60 -7.86
N LEU A 183 1.38 -5.71 -7.58
CA LEU A 183 0.00 -6.08 -7.31
C LEU A 183 -0.71 -6.54 -8.59
N ASN A 184 -0.45 -5.89 -9.73
CA ASN A 184 -1.00 -6.25 -11.03
C ASN A 184 -0.51 -7.61 -11.53
N ASP A 185 0.78 -7.88 -11.35
CA ASP A 185 1.41 -9.13 -11.76
C ASP A 185 0.82 -10.30 -10.95
N GLU A 186 0.67 -10.12 -9.63
CA GLU A 186 0.06 -11.13 -8.77
C GLU A 186 -1.43 -11.35 -9.10
N TYR A 187 -2.20 -10.27 -9.30
CA TYR A 187 -3.60 -10.38 -9.75
C TYR A 187 -3.72 -11.18 -11.05
N SER A 188 -2.87 -10.89 -12.03
CA SER A 188 -2.87 -11.56 -13.32
C SER A 188 -2.56 -13.06 -13.18
N ALA A 189 -1.67 -13.42 -12.24
CA ALA A 189 -1.33 -14.80 -11.93
C ALA A 189 -2.50 -15.56 -11.26
N VAL A 190 -3.24 -14.90 -10.36
CA VAL A 190 -4.45 -15.45 -9.74
C VAL A 190 -5.51 -15.75 -10.79
N VAL A 191 -5.89 -14.75 -11.59
CA VAL A 191 -6.96 -14.88 -12.59
C VAL A 191 -6.60 -15.88 -13.70
N SER A 192 -5.31 -16.02 -14.02
CA SER A 192 -4.86 -17.02 -15.02
C SER A 192 -4.89 -18.46 -14.50
N SER A 193 -5.02 -18.65 -13.18
CA SER A 193 -5.00 -19.96 -12.53
C SER A 193 -6.40 -20.54 -12.24
N GLU A 194 -7.46 -19.75 -12.47
CA GLU A 194 -8.88 -20.13 -12.34
C GLU A 194 -9.46 -20.65 -13.67
#